data_AF-A0A960VE52-F1
#
_entry.id   AF-A0A960VE52-F1
#
_cell.length_a   1.000
_cell.length_b   1.000
_cell.length_c   1.000
_cell.angle_alpha   90.00
_cell.angle_beta   90.00
_cell.angle_gamma   90.00
#
_symmetry.space_group_name_H-M   'P 1'
#
loop_
_entity.id
_entity.type
_entity.pdbx_description
1 polymer ?
#
loop_
_entity_poly.entity_id
_entity_poly.type
_entity_poly.pdbx_seq_one_letter_code
_entity_poly.pdbx_strand_id
1 'polypeptide(L)'
;MRKNNSKPKLTLTENFVFKSIFGSNTDILIDLLNSFPSFQGDKKIIDLTILNPEIPKGKLSEKLSILDIKAEDRSGNQFIIEMQTLGHKNFDKRILYYWSKVYSSNLKRGYKYEKLKKVYSFNFLDFNLLGKSKDFLSTFQILEAKHNFPLTDELEINIIELGKFFKGINDLKSNLDFWLFALKESENPDGKEMKTLVKKNPKIKKAITHFKEMSEADLKREEI
;
A
#
# COMPACT_ATOMS: atom_id res chain seq x y z
N MET A 1 -24.97 -6.42 32.84
CA MET A 1 -24.86 -6.67 31.39
C MET A 1 -23.40 -6.96 31.06
N ARG A 2 -23.07 -8.19 30.66
CA ARG A 2 -21.71 -8.56 30.24
C ARG A 2 -21.43 -7.84 28.91
N LYS A 3 -20.45 -6.94 28.89
CA LYS A 3 -19.92 -6.39 27.63
C LYS A 3 -19.33 -7.57 26.86
N ASN A 4 -19.89 -7.86 25.69
CA ASN A 4 -19.34 -8.82 24.75
C ASN A 4 -18.01 -8.26 24.24
N ASN A 5 -16.90 -8.62 24.89
CA ASN A 5 -15.55 -8.30 24.43
C ASN A 5 -15.16 -9.34 23.35
N SER A 6 -15.81 -9.31 22.18
CA SER A 6 -15.19 -9.90 21.01
C SER A 6 -14.03 -9.00 20.59
N LYS A 7 -12.79 -9.47 20.72
CA LYS A 7 -11.62 -8.77 20.18
C LYS A 7 -11.83 -8.50 18.68
N PRO A 8 -11.33 -7.38 18.13
CA PRO A 8 -11.40 -7.13 16.70
C PRO A 8 -10.68 -8.25 15.95
N LYS A 9 -11.34 -8.76 14.92
CA LYS A 9 -10.80 -9.81 14.04
C LYS A 9 -9.66 -9.19 13.23
N LEU A 10 -8.56 -9.93 13.07
CA LEU A 10 -7.42 -9.48 12.26
C LEU A 10 -7.90 -9.17 10.82
N THR A 11 -7.34 -8.13 10.19
CA THR A 11 -7.64 -7.74 8.81
C THR A 11 -6.37 -7.53 8.00
N LEU A 12 -6.49 -7.45 6.68
CA LEU A 12 -5.38 -7.10 5.78
C LEU A 12 -4.95 -5.64 5.89
N THR A 13 -5.79 -4.75 6.43
CA THR A 13 -5.47 -3.32 6.61
C THR A 13 -4.63 -3.07 7.86
N GLU A 14 -4.50 -4.04 8.76
CA GLU A 14 -3.55 -3.96 9.85
C GLU A 14 -2.12 -3.86 9.31
N ASN A 15 -1.40 -2.81 9.71
CA ASN A 15 -0.13 -2.43 9.09
C ASN A 15 0.91 -3.57 9.11
N PHE A 16 0.99 -4.33 10.21
CA PHE A 16 1.91 -5.46 10.29
C PHE A 16 1.54 -6.64 9.37
N VAL A 17 0.24 -6.88 9.16
CA VAL A 17 -0.27 -7.90 8.23
C VAL A 17 0.02 -7.49 6.80
N PHE A 18 -0.31 -6.24 6.46
CA PHE A 18 -0.02 -5.66 5.17
C PHE A 18 1.48 -5.77 4.85
N LYS A 19 2.34 -5.31 5.77
CA LYS A 19 3.80 -5.42 5.60
C LYS A 19 4.28 -6.88 5.50
N SER A 20 3.75 -7.80 6.28
CA SER A 20 4.13 -9.22 6.20
C SER A 20 3.84 -9.81 4.81
N ILE A 21 2.66 -9.52 4.27
CA ILE A 21 2.23 -10.07 2.98
C ILE A 21 2.97 -9.40 1.83
N PHE A 22 2.86 -8.08 1.71
CA PHE A 22 3.40 -7.33 0.57
C PHE A 22 4.90 -7.08 0.69
N GLY A 23 5.45 -7.03 1.91
CA GLY A 23 6.87 -6.82 2.20
C GLY A 23 7.73 -8.09 2.17
N SER A 24 7.12 -9.28 2.07
CA SER A 24 7.85 -10.55 1.93
C SER A 24 7.50 -11.31 0.64
N ASN A 25 6.57 -10.81 -0.18
CA ASN A 25 6.16 -11.42 -1.44
C ASN A 25 6.21 -10.40 -2.58
N THR A 26 7.36 -10.29 -3.24
CA THR A 26 7.55 -9.35 -4.36
C THR A 26 6.57 -9.58 -5.49
N ASP A 27 6.20 -10.83 -5.78
CA ASP A 27 5.24 -11.17 -6.82
C ASP A 27 3.80 -10.72 -6.52
N ILE A 28 3.42 -10.68 -5.24
CA ILE A 28 2.14 -10.10 -4.79
C ILE A 28 2.19 -8.58 -4.90
N LEU A 29 3.28 -7.96 -4.44
CA LEU A 29 3.45 -6.51 -4.51
C LEU A 29 3.46 -5.99 -5.95
N ILE A 30 4.16 -6.69 -6.86
CA ILE A 30 4.18 -6.36 -8.29
C ILE A 30 2.77 -6.41 -8.88
N ASP A 31 1.95 -7.42 -8.54
CA ASP A 31 0.57 -7.53 -9.03
C ASP A 31 -0.32 -6.38 -8.52
N LEU A 32 -0.17 -6.01 -7.24
CA LEU A 32 -0.84 -4.84 -6.67
C LEU A 32 -0.42 -3.55 -7.39
N LEU A 33 0.88 -3.30 -7.54
CA LEU A 33 1.38 -2.06 -8.14
C LEU A 33 1.00 -1.97 -9.62
N ASN A 34 1.13 -3.06 -10.39
CA ASN A 34 0.70 -3.11 -11.80
C ASN A 34 -0.81 -2.95 -11.99
N SER A 35 -1.61 -3.00 -10.92
CA SER A 35 -3.04 -2.70 -11.00
C SER A 35 -3.34 -1.20 -11.12
N PHE A 36 -2.39 -0.32 -10.77
CA PHE A 36 -2.55 1.12 -10.87
C PHE A 36 -2.43 1.64 -12.32
N PRO A 37 -3.09 2.76 -12.66
CA PRO A 37 -3.07 3.32 -14.02
C PRO A 37 -1.68 3.64 -14.57
N SER A 38 -0.73 3.96 -13.69
CA SER A 38 0.64 4.35 -14.07
C SER A 38 1.47 3.22 -14.70
N PHE A 39 1.10 1.96 -14.50
CA PHE A 39 1.89 0.79 -14.90
C PHE A 39 1.19 -0.07 -15.97
N GLN A 40 0.94 0.55 -17.12
CA GLN A 40 0.37 -0.11 -18.29
C GLN A 40 1.39 -0.18 -19.43
N GLY A 41 1.20 -1.13 -20.35
CA GLY A 41 2.11 -1.35 -21.48
C GLY A 41 3.56 -1.52 -21.03
N ASP A 42 4.45 -0.72 -21.61
CA ASP A 42 5.90 -0.76 -21.36
C ASP A 42 6.31 -0.25 -19.97
N LYS A 43 5.38 0.36 -19.22
CA LYS A 43 5.61 0.81 -17.84
C LYS A 43 5.34 -0.27 -16.80
N LYS A 44 4.93 -1.47 -17.21
CA LYS A 44 4.69 -2.57 -16.26
C LYS A 44 5.96 -2.91 -15.48
N ILE A 45 5.81 -3.04 -14.18
CA ILE A 45 6.86 -3.50 -13.28
C ILE A 45 7.05 -5.00 -13.51
N ILE A 46 8.26 -5.39 -13.90
CA ILE A 46 8.61 -6.79 -14.15
C ILE A 46 9.26 -7.41 -12.91
N ASP A 47 9.96 -6.59 -12.12
CA ASP A 47 10.80 -7.04 -11.02
C ASP A 47 10.94 -5.93 -9.97
N LEU A 48 10.97 -6.32 -8.69
CA LEU A 48 11.12 -5.43 -7.55
C LEU A 48 12.03 -6.05 -6.50
N THR A 49 12.93 -5.23 -5.96
CA THR A 49 13.72 -5.56 -4.76
C THR A 49 13.18 -4.81 -3.56
N ILE A 50 12.86 -5.50 -2.48
CA ILE A 50 12.40 -4.89 -1.23
C ILE A 50 13.63 -4.46 -0.42
N LEU A 51 13.71 -3.16 -0.10
CA LEU A 51 14.87 -2.52 0.50
C LEU A 51 14.85 -2.53 2.04
N ASN A 52 13.69 -2.76 2.65
CA ASN A 52 13.53 -2.80 4.11
C ASN A 52 12.68 -4.00 4.58
N PRO A 53 13.19 -5.24 4.36
CA PRO A 53 12.43 -6.47 4.61
C PRO A 53 12.09 -6.72 6.09
N GLU A 54 12.77 -6.07 7.04
CA GLU A 54 12.57 -6.33 8.47
C GLU A 54 11.39 -5.55 9.08
N ILE A 55 10.61 -6.25 9.92
CA ILE A 55 9.72 -5.65 10.92
C ILE A 55 10.55 -5.52 12.20
N PRO A 56 10.97 -4.31 12.64
CA PRO A 56 11.85 -4.20 13.79
C PRO A 56 11.18 -4.76 15.05
N LYS A 57 11.76 -5.79 15.66
CA LYS A 57 11.41 -6.20 17.02
C LYS A 57 11.99 -5.16 18.00
N GLY A 58 11.12 -4.40 18.67
CA GLY A 58 11.49 -3.79 19.96
C GLY A 58 12.13 -2.39 19.99
N LYS A 59 11.91 -1.49 19.01
CA LYS A 59 12.24 -0.06 19.18
C LYS A 59 11.02 0.83 18.90
N LEU A 60 10.15 0.94 19.91
CA LEU A 60 8.98 1.81 19.91
C LEU A 60 9.31 3.30 20.18
N SER A 61 10.56 3.67 20.48
CA SER A 61 10.86 4.99 21.06
C SER A 61 11.43 6.05 20.11
N GLU A 62 11.70 5.77 18.84
CA GLU A 62 12.15 6.79 17.89
C GLU A 62 11.25 6.83 16.66
N LYS A 63 10.13 7.58 16.77
CA LYS A 63 9.16 7.91 15.72
C LYS A 63 8.65 6.69 14.93
N LEU A 64 7.38 6.33 15.17
CA LEU A 64 6.45 5.42 14.46
C LEU A 64 6.58 5.27 12.90
N SER A 65 7.78 5.09 12.34
CA SER A 65 8.15 5.37 10.94
C SER A 65 8.85 4.22 10.21
N ILE A 66 8.74 2.98 10.70
CA ILE A 66 9.47 1.82 10.14
C ILE A 66 8.53 0.68 9.72
N LEU A 67 7.31 1.01 9.28
CA LEU A 67 6.34 0.00 8.82
C LEU A 67 5.97 0.13 7.34
N ASP A 68 6.52 1.10 6.62
CA ASP A 68 6.29 1.25 5.18
C ASP A 68 7.12 0.20 4.41
N ILE A 69 6.62 -0.28 3.28
CA ILE A 69 7.40 -1.11 2.34
C ILE A 69 8.13 -0.17 1.39
N LYS A 70 9.45 -0.34 1.29
CA LYS A 70 10.30 0.34 0.31
C LYS A 70 10.79 -0.67 -0.70
N ALA A 71 10.63 -0.37 -1.97
CA ALA A 71 11.10 -1.22 -3.05
C ALA A 71 11.74 -0.40 -4.17
N GLU A 72 12.56 -1.07 -4.98
CA GLU A 72 13.23 -0.53 -6.15
C GLU A 72 12.99 -1.45 -7.36
N ASP A 73 12.70 -0.87 -8.52
CA ASP A 73 12.66 -1.62 -9.79
C ASP A 73 14.03 -1.63 -10.51
N ARG A 74 14.13 -2.39 -11.60
CA ARG A 74 15.36 -2.49 -12.40
C ARG A 74 15.82 -1.18 -13.04
N SER A 75 14.92 -0.20 -13.19
CA SER A 75 15.23 1.12 -13.73
C SER A 75 15.73 2.09 -12.64
N GLY A 76 15.72 1.65 -11.38
CA GLY A 76 16.09 2.42 -10.20
C GLY A 76 14.96 3.25 -9.63
N ASN A 77 13.74 3.15 -10.17
CA ASN A 77 12.59 3.86 -9.61
C ASN A 77 12.29 3.30 -8.23
N GLN A 78 11.94 4.19 -7.30
CA GLN A 78 11.65 3.83 -5.93
C GLN A 78 10.15 3.80 -5.68
N PHE A 79 9.74 2.93 -4.77
CA PHE A 79 8.36 2.74 -4.37
C PHE A 79 8.28 2.81 -2.85
N ILE A 80 7.39 3.67 -2.35
CA ILE A 80 7.00 3.73 -0.95
C ILE A 80 5.56 3.26 -0.88
N ILE A 81 5.29 2.18 -0.16
CA ILE A 81 3.93 1.65 0.01
C ILE A 81 3.60 1.66 1.50
N GLU A 82 2.57 2.42 1.87
CA GLU A 82 2.15 2.65 3.23
C GLU A 82 0.67 2.27 3.41
N MET A 83 0.35 1.56 4.49
CA MET A 83 -1.00 1.27 4.94
C MET A 83 -1.23 1.96 6.28
N GLN A 84 -2.28 2.77 6.37
CA GLN A 84 -2.57 3.54 7.57
C GLN A 84 -4.06 3.47 7.93
N THR A 85 -4.35 2.89 9.09
CA THR A 85 -5.72 2.80 9.65
C THR A 85 -6.07 3.99 10.55
N LEU A 86 -5.07 4.62 11.18
CA LEU A 86 -5.28 5.74 12.08
C LEU A 86 -4.95 7.07 11.41
N GLY A 87 -5.96 7.93 11.28
CA GLY A 87 -5.79 9.29 10.80
C GLY A 87 -5.00 10.14 11.81
N HIS A 88 -3.95 10.81 11.33
CA HIS A 88 -3.21 11.80 12.12
C HIS A 88 -3.31 13.18 11.47
N LYS A 89 -3.40 14.23 12.29
CA LYS A 89 -3.24 15.61 11.81
C LYS A 89 -1.88 15.72 11.13
N ASN A 90 -1.84 16.26 9.91
CA ASN A 90 -0.64 16.45 9.07
C ASN A 90 -0.13 15.19 8.33
N PHE A 91 -0.98 14.20 8.03
CA PHE A 91 -0.56 13.04 7.24
C PHE A 91 -0.04 13.43 5.83
N ASP A 92 -0.62 14.46 5.22
CA ASP A 92 -0.14 15.09 3.99
C ASP A 92 1.34 15.52 4.08
N LYS A 93 1.74 16.17 5.17
CA LYS A 93 3.14 16.58 5.40
C LYS A 93 4.05 15.36 5.59
N ARG A 94 3.56 14.28 6.21
CA ARG A 94 4.30 13.03 6.40
C ARG A 94 4.58 12.36 5.05
N ILE A 95 3.57 12.25 4.18
CA ILE A 95 3.73 11.71 2.82
C ILE A 95 4.85 12.47 2.10
N LEU A 96 4.78 13.81 2.11
CA LEU A 96 5.79 14.64 1.44
C LEU A 96 7.19 14.49 2.05
N TYR A 97 7.29 14.44 3.38
CA TYR A 97 8.56 14.24 4.08
C TYR A 97 9.21 12.89 3.76
N TYR A 98 8.43 11.80 3.70
CA TYR A 98 8.95 10.48 3.34
C TYR A 98 9.36 10.40 1.88
N TRP A 99 8.53 10.94 0.98
CA TRP A 99 8.87 11.07 -0.44
C TRP A 99 10.19 11.82 -0.61
N SER A 100 10.34 13.00 0.02
CA SER A 100 11.55 13.82 -0.11
C SER A 100 12.78 13.12 0.46
N LYS A 101 12.62 12.39 1.57
CA LYS A 101 13.72 11.63 2.19
C LYS A 101 14.22 10.54 1.24
N VAL A 102 13.33 9.76 0.64
CA VAL A 102 13.70 8.71 -0.33
C VAL A 102 14.34 9.35 -1.57
N TYR A 103 13.70 10.37 -2.14
CA TYR A 103 14.21 11.07 -3.31
C TYR A 103 15.63 11.62 -3.10
N SER A 104 15.87 12.30 -1.97
CA SER A 104 17.20 12.82 -1.62
C SER A 104 18.24 11.74 -1.31
N SER A 105 17.81 10.60 -0.74
CA SER A 105 18.74 9.54 -0.31
C SER A 105 19.42 8.83 -1.49
N ASN A 106 18.83 8.93 -2.67
CA ASN A 106 19.36 8.36 -3.91
C ASN A 106 20.59 9.10 -4.44
N LEU A 107 20.82 10.35 -4.00
CA LEU A 107 21.92 11.16 -4.50
C LEU A 107 23.08 11.17 -3.50
N LYS A 108 24.12 10.38 -3.79
CA LYS A 108 25.38 10.42 -3.03
C LYS A 108 26.13 11.73 -3.28
N ARG A 109 26.87 12.21 -2.27
CA ARG A 109 27.70 13.40 -2.39
C ARG A 109 28.65 13.28 -3.59
N GLY A 110 28.64 14.29 -4.46
CA GLY A 110 29.46 14.35 -5.67
C GLY A 110 28.81 13.75 -6.93
N TYR A 111 27.60 13.19 -6.85
CA TYR A 111 26.87 12.71 -8.02
C TYR A 111 26.02 13.83 -8.63
N LYS A 112 25.80 13.77 -9.94
CA LYS A 112 24.95 14.71 -10.68
C LYS A 112 23.47 14.42 -10.45
N TYR A 113 22.63 15.47 -10.46
CA TYR A 113 21.18 15.35 -10.31
C TYR A 113 20.50 14.47 -11.37
N GLU A 114 21.11 14.29 -12.54
CA GLU A 114 20.68 13.35 -13.60
C GLU A 114 20.57 11.88 -13.12
N LYS A 115 21.16 11.55 -11.96
CA LYS A 115 21.07 10.22 -11.34
C LYS A 115 19.84 10.05 -10.43
N LEU A 116 19.10 11.12 -10.16
CA LEU A 116 17.85 11.03 -9.43
C LEU A 116 16.86 10.16 -10.21
N LYS A 117 16.05 9.42 -9.46
CA LYS A 117 15.11 8.45 -9.97
C LYS A 117 13.73 8.80 -9.46
N LYS A 118 12.74 8.52 -10.29
CA LYS A 118 11.34 8.72 -9.95
C LYS A 118 10.99 7.97 -8.66
N VAL A 119 10.23 8.62 -7.80
CA VAL A 119 9.72 8.02 -6.56
C VAL A 119 8.20 8.00 -6.64
N TYR A 120 7.64 6.81 -6.60
CA TYR A 120 6.21 6.55 -6.45
C TYR A 120 5.87 6.35 -4.97
N SER A 121 4.85 7.03 -4.49
CA SER A 121 4.29 6.83 -3.14
C SER A 121 2.87 6.32 -3.26
N PHE A 122 2.54 5.19 -2.62
CA PHE A 122 1.20 4.61 -2.54
C PHE A 122 0.77 4.61 -1.08
N ASN A 123 -0.27 5.37 -0.77
CA ASN A 123 -0.75 5.58 0.59
C ASN A 123 -2.17 5.03 0.70
N PHE A 124 -2.31 3.81 1.19
CA PHE A 124 -3.60 3.17 1.46
C PHE A 124 -4.11 3.62 2.82
N LEU A 125 -5.25 4.30 2.84
CA LEU A 125 -5.83 4.94 4.01
C LEU A 125 -7.19 4.34 4.31
N ASP A 126 -7.39 3.87 5.55
CA ASP A 126 -8.70 3.48 6.08
C ASP A 126 -9.45 4.68 6.69
N PHE A 127 -9.16 5.88 6.19
CA PHE A 127 -9.80 7.13 6.57
C PHE A 127 -9.77 8.11 5.40
N ASN A 128 -10.64 9.12 5.45
CA ASN A 128 -10.69 10.15 4.42
C ASN A 128 -9.74 11.30 4.78
N LEU A 129 -8.69 11.47 3.97
CA LEU A 129 -7.75 12.57 4.04
C LEU A 129 -8.16 13.73 3.11
N LEU A 130 -8.61 13.40 1.90
CA LEU A 130 -8.90 14.35 0.83
C LEU A 130 -10.40 14.64 0.83
N GLY A 131 -10.84 15.64 1.59
CA GLY A 131 -12.25 16.07 1.65
C GLY A 131 -12.81 16.69 0.37
N LYS A 132 -12.04 16.69 -0.73
CA LYS A 132 -12.36 17.41 -1.99
C LYS A 132 -12.82 16.51 -3.14
N SER A 133 -12.63 15.20 -3.06
CA SER A 133 -13.05 14.24 -4.10
C SER A 133 -13.85 13.09 -3.51
N LYS A 134 -14.77 12.54 -4.31
CA LYS A 134 -15.49 11.29 -4.01
C LYS A 134 -14.74 10.04 -4.51
N ASP A 135 -13.72 10.23 -5.33
CA ASP A 135 -12.93 9.13 -5.87
C ASP A 135 -12.06 8.49 -4.78
N PHE A 136 -11.92 7.16 -4.84
CA PHE A 136 -11.09 6.41 -3.91
C PHE A 136 -9.59 6.54 -4.22
N LEU A 137 -9.21 6.92 -5.44
CA LEU A 137 -7.83 7.09 -5.87
C LEU A 137 -7.62 8.53 -6.31
N SER A 138 -6.62 9.19 -5.72
CA SER A 138 -6.12 10.49 -6.17
C SER A 138 -4.62 10.41 -6.43
N THR A 139 -4.19 10.79 -7.63
CA THR A 139 -2.79 10.85 -8.02
C THR A 139 -2.33 12.30 -8.11
N PHE A 140 -1.26 12.63 -7.41
CA PHE A 140 -0.68 13.97 -7.33
C PHE A 140 0.68 14.03 -8.03
N GLN A 141 0.89 15.15 -8.73
CA GLN A 141 2.11 15.51 -9.45
C GLN A 141 2.45 16.99 -9.18
N ILE A 142 3.66 17.41 -9.53
CA ILE A 142 4.06 18.83 -9.45
C ILE A 142 3.69 19.51 -10.76
N LEU A 143 2.70 20.41 -10.71
CA LEU A 143 2.19 21.13 -11.88
C LEU A 143 2.49 22.63 -11.77
N GLU A 144 2.68 23.28 -12.92
CA GLU A 144 2.70 24.74 -13.01
C GLU A 144 1.32 25.30 -12.66
N ALA A 145 1.29 26.34 -11.83
CA ALA A 145 0.09 26.77 -11.12
C ALA A 145 -1.03 27.30 -12.03
N LYS A 146 -0.71 27.87 -13.20
CA LYS A 146 -1.70 28.51 -14.07
C LYS A 146 -2.21 27.59 -15.17
N HIS A 147 -1.33 26.82 -15.78
CA HIS A 147 -1.58 26.03 -16.98
C HIS A 147 -1.55 24.52 -16.73
N ASN A 148 -1.20 24.09 -15.52
CA ASN A 148 -1.24 22.69 -15.07
C ASN A 148 -0.37 21.72 -15.88
N PHE A 149 0.71 22.19 -16.52
CA PHE A 149 1.68 21.27 -17.12
C PHE A 149 2.69 20.79 -16.06
N PRO A 150 3.19 19.55 -16.16
CA PRO A 150 4.11 19.01 -15.16
C PRO A 150 5.49 19.67 -15.24
N LEU A 151 6.08 19.98 -14.08
CA LEU A 151 7.47 20.42 -14.00
C LEU A 151 8.44 19.28 -14.31
N THR A 152 8.13 18.08 -13.84
CA THR A 152 8.88 16.83 -14.01
C THR A 152 7.95 15.65 -13.76
N ASP A 153 8.30 14.46 -14.24
CA ASP A 153 7.59 13.21 -13.96
C ASP A 153 8.20 12.43 -12.79
N GLU A 154 9.22 12.95 -12.11
CA GLU A 154 9.95 12.26 -11.02
C GLU A 154 9.17 12.11 -9.70
N LEU A 155 8.05 12.83 -9.53
CA LEU A 155 7.17 12.73 -8.36
C LEU A 155 5.81 12.14 -8.76
N GLU A 156 5.40 11.10 -8.07
CA GLU A 156 4.02 10.62 -8.11
C GLU A 156 3.55 10.17 -6.73
N ILE A 157 2.52 10.82 -6.21
CA ILE A 157 1.90 10.47 -4.92
C ILE A 157 0.49 9.98 -5.18
N ASN A 158 0.23 8.71 -4.88
CA ASN A 158 -1.05 8.06 -4.96
C ASN A 158 -1.63 7.96 -3.54
N ILE A 159 -2.81 8.53 -3.34
CA ILE A 159 -3.60 8.42 -2.11
C ILE A 159 -4.82 7.57 -2.42
N ILE A 160 -4.99 6.49 -1.66
CA ILE A 160 -6.04 5.50 -1.84
C ILE A 160 -6.90 5.49 -0.57
N GLU A 161 -8.06 6.13 -0.61
CA GLU A 161 -9.00 6.21 0.52
C GLU A 161 -10.00 5.05 0.45
N LEU A 162 -9.73 3.97 1.18
CA LEU A 162 -10.51 2.73 1.18
C LEU A 162 -11.97 2.96 1.58
N GLY A 163 -12.22 3.92 2.46
CA GLY A 163 -13.56 4.34 2.87
C GLY A 163 -14.43 4.91 1.74
N LYS A 164 -13.85 5.25 0.58
CA LYS A 164 -14.56 5.71 -0.63
C LYS A 164 -14.77 4.61 -1.66
N PHE A 165 -14.26 3.40 -1.43
CA PHE A 165 -14.46 2.25 -2.30
C PHE A 165 -15.73 1.49 -1.90
N PHE A 166 -16.77 1.52 -2.75
CA PHE A 166 -18.09 0.95 -2.44
C PHE A 166 -18.55 -0.17 -3.39
N LYS A 167 -17.69 -0.63 -4.30
CA LYS A 167 -18.07 -1.66 -5.29
C LYS A 167 -18.23 -3.02 -4.61
N GLY A 168 -19.32 -3.72 -4.93
CA GLY A 168 -19.50 -5.12 -4.55
C GLY A 168 -18.75 -6.08 -5.48
N ILE A 169 -18.66 -7.36 -5.11
CA ILE A 169 -17.92 -8.40 -5.87
C ILE A 169 -18.32 -8.51 -7.35
N ASN A 170 -19.58 -8.20 -7.68
CA ASN A 170 -20.12 -8.26 -9.04
C ASN A 170 -19.79 -7.01 -9.87
N ASP A 171 -19.44 -5.89 -9.22
CA ASP A 171 -19.16 -4.60 -9.87
C ASP A 171 -17.66 -4.36 -10.09
N LEU A 172 -16.81 -5.31 -9.69
CA LEU A 172 -15.37 -5.23 -9.83
C LEU A 172 -14.97 -5.41 -11.30
N LYS A 173 -14.30 -4.40 -11.89
CA LYS A 173 -13.98 -4.34 -13.32
C LYS A 173 -12.48 -4.36 -13.62
N SER A 174 -11.63 -4.25 -12.60
CA SER A 174 -10.19 -4.15 -12.76
C SER A 174 -9.43 -4.91 -11.66
N ASN A 175 -8.14 -5.17 -11.89
CA ASN A 175 -7.28 -5.73 -10.85
C ASN A 175 -7.18 -4.81 -9.61
N LEU A 176 -7.25 -3.49 -9.80
CA LEU A 176 -7.26 -2.56 -8.67
C LEU A 176 -8.54 -2.74 -7.86
N ASP A 177 -9.71 -2.85 -8.51
CA ASP A 177 -10.96 -3.18 -7.83
C ASP A 177 -10.85 -4.49 -7.03
N PHE A 178 -10.20 -5.51 -7.60
CA PHE A 178 -10.00 -6.77 -6.89
C PHE A 178 -9.13 -6.62 -5.64
N TRP A 179 -8.03 -5.87 -5.71
CA TRP A 179 -7.16 -5.63 -4.56
C TRP A 179 -7.84 -4.78 -3.48
N LEU A 180 -8.53 -3.70 -3.85
CA LEU A 180 -9.23 -2.85 -2.89
C LEU A 180 -10.38 -3.60 -2.20
N PHE A 181 -11.10 -4.44 -2.95
CA PHE A 181 -12.10 -5.34 -2.39
C PHE A 181 -11.47 -6.35 -1.42
N ALA A 182 -10.33 -6.96 -1.78
CA ALA A 182 -9.63 -7.90 -0.90
C ALA A 182 -9.23 -7.26 0.43
N LEU A 183 -8.67 -6.04 0.39
CA LEU A 183 -8.27 -5.29 1.58
C LEU A 183 -9.46 -5.00 2.48
N LYS A 184 -10.56 -4.48 1.89
CA LYS A 184 -11.75 -4.05 2.62
C LYS A 184 -12.55 -5.21 3.24
N GLU A 185 -12.70 -6.30 2.50
CA GLU A 185 -13.54 -7.45 2.92
C GLU A 185 -12.72 -8.56 3.62
N SER A 186 -11.50 -8.24 4.05
CA SER A 186 -10.56 -9.20 4.65
C SER A 186 -11.00 -9.75 6.02
N GLU A 187 -11.96 -9.11 6.69
CA GLU A 187 -12.58 -9.62 7.92
C GLU A 187 -13.24 -10.99 7.72
N ASN A 188 -13.70 -11.33 6.51
CA ASN A 188 -14.33 -12.62 6.21
C ASN A 188 -13.59 -13.37 5.08
N PRO A 189 -12.38 -13.90 5.35
CA PRO A 189 -11.55 -14.48 4.31
C PRO A 189 -12.06 -15.83 3.77
N ASP A 190 -13.09 -16.41 4.40
CA ASP A 190 -13.79 -17.65 3.98
C ASP A 190 -15.19 -17.40 3.40
N GLY A 191 -15.60 -16.12 3.34
CA GLY A 191 -16.86 -15.69 2.78
C GLY A 191 -17.01 -16.04 1.30
N LYS A 192 -18.27 -16.12 0.84
CA LYS A 192 -18.61 -16.44 -0.56
C LYS A 192 -17.97 -15.46 -1.54
N GLU A 193 -17.93 -14.19 -1.18
CA GLU A 193 -17.35 -13.12 -2.01
C GLU A 193 -15.83 -13.27 -2.13
N MET A 194 -15.13 -13.48 -1.00
CA MET A 194 -13.69 -13.74 -1.02
C MET A 194 -13.35 -15.00 -1.82
N LYS A 195 -14.12 -16.08 -1.67
CA LYS A 195 -13.98 -17.31 -2.47
C LYS A 195 -14.18 -17.08 -3.97
N THR A 196 -14.98 -16.08 -4.34
CA THR A 196 -15.17 -15.68 -5.74
C THR A 196 -13.99 -14.85 -6.21
N LEU A 197 -13.52 -13.91 -5.39
CA LEU A 197 -12.39 -13.02 -5.67
C LEU A 197 -11.09 -13.79 -5.94
N VAL A 198 -10.73 -14.74 -5.07
CA VAL A 198 -9.49 -15.51 -5.19
C VAL A 198 -9.44 -16.40 -6.45
N LYS A 199 -10.59 -16.68 -7.08
CA LYS A 199 -10.65 -17.37 -8.38
C LYS A 199 -10.33 -16.43 -9.55
N LYS A 200 -10.55 -15.12 -9.39
CA LYS A 200 -10.32 -14.09 -10.42
C LYS A 200 -8.86 -13.63 -10.47
N ASN A 201 -8.14 -13.68 -9.35
CA ASN A 201 -6.72 -13.29 -9.28
C ASN A 201 -5.90 -14.28 -8.40
N PRO A 202 -4.97 -15.05 -9.00
CA PRO A 202 -4.10 -15.98 -8.26
C PRO A 202 -3.17 -15.33 -7.24
N LYS A 203 -2.74 -14.07 -7.45
CA LYS A 203 -1.89 -13.34 -6.50
C LYS A 203 -2.67 -12.91 -5.27
N ILE A 204 -3.94 -12.51 -5.45
CA ILE A 204 -4.86 -12.30 -4.33
C ILE A 204 -5.09 -13.61 -3.57
N LYS A 205 -5.27 -14.74 -4.26
CA LYS A 205 -5.36 -16.06 -3.60
C LYS A 205 -4.16 -16.33 -2.70
N LYS A 206 -2.94 -16.12 -3.22
CA LYS A 206 -1.70 -16.29 -2.46
C LYS A 206 -1.65 -15.37 -1.23
N ALA A 207 -2.04 -14.09 -1.39
CA ALA A 207 -2.10 -13.13 -0.29
C ALA A 207 -3.09 -13.56 0.80
N ILE A 208 -4.29 -14.01 0.41
CA ILE A 208 -5.32 -14.49 1.35
C ILE A 208 -4.90 -15.78 2.05
N THR A 209 -4.19 -16.69 1.38
CA THR A 209 -3.62 -17.88 2.04
C THR A 209 -2.62 -17.49 3.11
N HIS A 210 -1.66 -16.61 2.80
CA HIS A 210 -0.67 -16.12 3.78
C HIS A 210 -1.37 -15.43 4.96
N PHE A 211 -2.39 -14.60 4.69
CA PHE A 211 -3.20 -13.96 5.74
C PHE A 211 -3.88 -14.96 6.70
N LYS A 212 -4.43 -16.06 6.17
CA LYS A 212 -5.06 -17.10 7.00
C LYS A 212 -4.04 -17.80 7.89
N GLU A 213 -2.88 -18.14 7.36
CA GLU A 213 -1.79 -18.75 8.14
C GLU A 213 -1.35 -17.85 9.29
N MET A 214 -1.25 -16.52 9.05
CA MET A 214 -0.96 -15.54 10.11
C MET A 214 -2.07 -15.48 11.16
N SER A 215 -3.33 -15.41 10.72
CA SER A 215 -4.49 -15.33 11.61
C SER A 215 -4.60 -16.55 12.54
N GLU A 216 -4.34 -17.76 12.01
CA GLU A 216 -4.31 -18.99 12.80
C GLU A 216 -3.14 -19.02 13.80
N ALA A 217 -1.96 -18.54 13.39
CA ALA A 217 -0.80 -18.47 14.28
C ALA A 217 -1.00 -17.48 15.42
N ASP A 218 -1.65 -16.34 15.16
CA ASP A 218 -1.98 -15.36 16.19
C ASP A 218 -3.02 -15.92 17.17
N LEU A 219 -4.06 -16.62 16.69
CA LEU A 219 -5.02 -17.31 17.57
C LEU A 219 -4.34 -18.34 18.49
N LYS A 220 -3.42 -19.17 17.96
CA LYS A 220 -2.70 -20.19 18.73
C LYS A 220 -1.76 -19.60 19.80
N ARG A 221 -1.19 -18.41 19.55
CA ARG A 221 -0.36 -17.71 20.55
C ARG A 221 -1.17 -17.20 21.74
N GLU A 222 -2.47 -17.03 21.58
CA GLU A 222 -3.37 -16.58 22.65
C GLU A 222 -3.90 -17.72 23.53
N GLU A 223 -3.73 -18.98 23.11
CA GLU A 223 -4.15 -20.18 23.85
C GLU A 223 -3.08 -20.71 24.83
N ILE A 224 -1.88 -20.13 24.84
CA ILE A 224 -0.73 -20.47 25.70
C ILE A 224 -0.56 -19.39 26.77
#